data_AF-A0A4P8SC07-F1
#
_entry.id   AF-A0A4P8SC07-F1
#
_cell.length_a   1.000
_cell.length_b   1.000
_cell.length_c   1.000
_cell.angle_alpha   90.00
_cell.angle_beta   90.00
_cell.angle_gamma   90.00
#
_symmetry.space_group_name_H-M   'P 1'
#
loop_
_entity.id
_entity.type
_entity.pdbx_description
1 polymer ?
#
loop_
_entity_poly.entity_id
_entity_poly.type
_entity_poly.pdbx_seq_one_letter_code
_entity_poly.pdbx_strand_id
1 'polypeptide(L)'
;MPGFVSQFNAFTEECFKDGAITQKQKHLIALGISIHAQDEYCIIYHTKGCLDHGCSEQEIIEAIGVTAALGGGPSLSQGVTLVLDCMNEMNHMKQ
;
A
#
# COMPACT_ATOMS: atom_id res chain seq x y z
N MET A 1 -9.75 21.65 -9.86
CA MET A 1 -8.88 21.38 -11.02
C MET A 1 -9.31 20.08 -11.72
N PRO A 2 -10.51 20.00 -12.33
CA PRO A 2 -11.05 18.72 -12.80
C PRO A 2 -10.23 18.09 -13.94
N GLY A 3 -9.71 18.91 -14.86
CA GLY A 3 -8.82 18.46 -15.93
C GLY A 3 -7.59 17.74 -15.38
N PHE A 4 -6.72 18.47 -14.67
CA PHE A 4 -5.48 17.93 -14.11
C PHE A 4 -5.67 16.62 -13.32
N VAL A 5 -6.69 16.56 -12.46
CA VAL A 5 -6.99 15.35 -11.66
C VAL A 5 -7.30 14.17 -12.57
N SER A 6 -8.06 14.36 -13.66
CA SER A 6 -8.36 13.27 -14.60
C SER A 6 -7.11 12.75 -15.31
N GLN A 7 -6.17 13.61 -15.69
CA GLN A 7 -4.92 13.18 -16.34
C GLN A 7 -3.99 12.47 -15.35
N PHE A 8 -3.91 12.96 -14.11
CA PHE A 8 -3.13 12.30 -13.07
C PHE A 8 -3.68 10.90 -12.76
N ASN A 9 -5.01 10.77 -12.62
CA ASN A 9 -5.65 9.46 -12.38
C ASN A 9 -5.41 8.49 -13.55
N ALA A 10 -5.50 8.94 -14.80
CA ALA A 10 -5.22 8.10 -15.95
C ALA A 10 -3.75 7.61 -15.95
N PHE A 11 -2.81 8.48 -15.57
CA PHE A 11 -1.41 8.10 -15.42
C PHE A 11 -1.20 7.07 -14.30
N THR A 12 -1.80 7.28 -13.12
CA THR A 12 -1.65 6.34 -12.00
C THR A 12 -2.31 5.00 -12.31
N GLU A 13 -3.50 4.98 -12.91
CA GLU A 13 -4.16 3.74 -13.34
C GLU A 13 -3.30 2.94 -14.32
N GLU A 14 -2.68 3.59 -15.31
CA GLU A 14 -1.77 2.94 -16.26
C GLU A 14 -0.57 2.29 -15.54
N CYS A 15 0.05 3.03 -14.61
CA CYS A 15 1.18 2.54 -13.81
C CYS A 15 0.84 1.28 -13.00
N PHE A 16 -0.42 1.10 -12.59
CA PHE A 16 -0.88 -0.06 -11.81
C PHE A 16 -1.48 -1.19 -12.64
N LYS A 17 -1.51 -1.14 -13.99
CA LYS A 17 -1.94 -2.30 -14.80
C LYS A 17 -0.98 -3.49 -14.66
N ASP A 18 -1.46 -4.71 -14.84
CA ASP A 18 -0.60 -5.90 -14.86
C ASP A 18 0.46 -5.83 -15.96
N GLY A 19 1.64 -6.36 -15.66
CA GLY A 19 2.76 -6.49 -16.59
C GLY A 19 3.77 -7.51 -16.07
N ALA A 20 5.07 -7.29 -16.35
CA ALA A 20 6.13 -8.11 -15.76
C ALA A 20 6.15 -8.06 -14.21
N ILE A 21 5.61 -6.98 -13.64
CA ILE A 21 5.29 -6.85 -12.22
C ILE A 21 3.76 -6.84 -12.12
N THR A 22 3.22 -7.79 -11.37
CA THR A 22 1.77 -7.93 -11.14
C THR A 22 1.22 -6.77 -10.30
N GLN A 23 -0.08 -6.52 -10.40
CA GLN A 23 -0.81 -5.55 -9.55
C GLN A 23 -0.54 -5.76 -8.06
N LYS A 24 -0.61 -7.01 -7.62
CA LYS A 24 -0.26 -7.43 -6.26
C LYS A 24 1.12 -6.92 -5.85
N GLN A 25 2.14 -7.19 -6.67
CA GLN A 25 3.51 -6.76 -6.40
C GLN A 25 3.66 -5.23 -6.45
N LYS A 26 2.98 -4.55 -7.37
CA LYS A 26 3.00 -3.08 -7.46
C LYS A 26 2.41 -2.43 -6.21
N HIS A 27 1.32 -2.98 -5.68
CA HIS A 27 0.74 -2.49 -4.43
C HIS A 27 1.65 -2.74 -3.22
N LEU A 28 2.36 -3.87 -3.14
CA LEU A 28 3.37 -4.10 -2.09
C LEU A 28 4.53 -3.09 -2.17
N ILE A 29 5.03 -2.82 -3.38
CA ILE A 29 6.08 -1.81 -3.60
C ILE A 29 5.57 -0.43 -3.17
N ALA A 30 4.38 -0.05 -3.63
CA ALA A 30 3.79 1.24 -3.32
C ALA A 30 3.49 1.40 -1.82
N LEU A 31 3.04 0.34 -1.14
CA LEU A 31 2.85 0.33 0.30
C LEU A 31 4.18 0.60 1.03
N GLY A 32 5.25 -0.08 0.66
CA GLY A 32 6.58 0.17 1.24
C GLY A 32 7.06 1.61 1.03
N ILE A 33 6.89 2.17 -0.18
CA ILE A 33 7.20 3.58 -0.47
C ILE A 33 6.35 4.52 0.40
N SER A 34 5.06 4.22 0.57
CA SER A 34 4.12 5.03 1.33
C SER A 34 4.49 5.09 2.82
N ILE A 35 4.84 3.94 3.39
CA ILE A 35 5.34 3.83 4.77
C ILE A 35 6.67 4.58 4.93
N HIS A 36 7.58 4.46 3.97
CA HIS A 36 8.85 5.17 4.02
C HIS A 36 8.67 6.69 3.91
N ALA A 37 7.75 7.14 3.05
CA ALA A 37 7.40 8.55 2.86
C ALA A 37 6.53 9.12 3.99
N GLN A 38 6.04 8.28 4.90
CA GLN A 38 5.11 8.64 5.99
C GLN A 38 3.80 9.26 5.46
N ASP A 39 3.32 8.79 4.30
CA ASP A 39 2.09 9.27 3.67
C ASP A 39 0.90 8.38 4.08
N GLU A 40 0.16 8.80 5.11
CA GLU A 40 -0.95 8.04 5.68
C GLU A 40 -2.04 7.71 4.66
N TYR A 41 -2.37 8.63 3.75
CA TYR A 41 -3.41 8.39 2.75
C TYR A 41 -2.98 7.31 1.75
N CYS A 42 -1.72 7.37 1.31
CA CYS A 42 -1.16 6.34 0.44
C CYS A 42 -1.00 5.00 1.17
N ILE A 43 -0.67 4.99 2.47
CA ILE A 43 -0.61 3.76 3.28
C ILE A 43 -1.98 3.07 3.28
N ILE A 44 -3.06 3.80 3.60
CA ILE A 44 -4.41 3.23 3.61
C ILE A 44 -4.80 2.72 2.22
N TYR A 45 -4.58 3.54 1.19
CA TYR A 45 -4.93 3.21 -0.19
C TYR A 45 -4.20 1.96 -0.71
N HIS A 46 -2.88 1.88 -0.51
CA HIS A 46 -2.09 0.74 -0.98
C HIS A 46 -2.23 -0.48 -0.09
N THR A 47 -2.62 -0.33 1.19
CA THR A 47 -3.05 -1.47 2.03
C THR A 47 -4.33 -2.09 1.46
N LYS A 48 -5.35 -1.29 1.14
CA LYS A 48 -6.57 -1.78 0.48
C LYS A 48 -6.26 -2.44 -0.86
N GLY A 49 -5.41 -1.79 -1.68
CA GLY A 49 -4.96 -2.34 -2.95
C GLY A 49 -4.22 -3.67 -2.81
N CYS A 50 -3.39 -3.84 -1.78
CA CYS A 50 -2.78 -5.13 -1.47
C CYS A 50 -3.85 -6.21 -1.21
N LEU A 51 -4.81 -5.93 -0.33
CA LEU A 51 -5.86 -6.88 0.03
C LEU A 51 -6.77 -7.23 -1.17
N ASP A 52 -7.08 -6.26 -2.02
CA ASP A 52 -7.96 -6.45 -3.19
C ASP A 52 -7.30 -7.32 -4.27
N HIS A 53 -5.97 -7.27 -4.37
CA HIS A 53 -5.20 -8.06 -5.33
C HIS A 53 -4.57 -9.31 -4.71
N GLY A 54 -5.07 -9.75 -3.55
CA GLY A 54 -4.73 -11.05 -2.96
C GLY A 54 -3.35 -11.11 -2.29
N CYS A 55 -2.85 -10.00 -1.74
CA CYS A 55 -1.77 -10.05 -0.76
C CYS A 55 -2.25 -10.78 0.49
N SER A 56 -1.44 -11.75 0.93
CA SER A 56 -1.57 -12.32 2.26
C SER A 56 -1.08 -11.34 3.31
N GLU A 57 -1.56 -11.53 4.55
CA GLU A 57 -1.05 -10.79 5.70
C GLU A 57 0.46 -10.96 5.87
N GLN A 58 0.98 -12.16 5.65
CA GLN A 58 2.41 -12.45 5.73
C GLN A 58 3.22 -11.62 4.71
N GLU A 59 2.77 -11.49 3.47
CA GLU A 59 3.46 -10.66 2.46
C GLU A 59 3.48 -9.18 2.84
N ILE A 60 2.41 -8.67 3.45
CA ILE A 60 2.35 -7.28 3.92
C ILE A 60 3.30 -7.08 5.10
N ILE A 61 3.34 -8.00 6.06
CA ILE A 61 4.25 -7.95 7.21
C ILE A 61 5.71 -8.00 6.75
N GLU A 62 6.05 -8.84 5.76
CA GLU A 62 7.39 -8.87 5.18
C GLU A 62 7.77 -7.54 4.49
N ALA A 63 6.83 -6.93 3.76
CA ALA A 63 7.04 -5.61 3.17
C ALA A 63 7.24 -4.51 4.22
N ILE A 64 6.52 -4.56 5.34
CA ILE A 64 6.76 -3.69 6.51
C ILE A 64 8.16 -3.91 7.05
N GLY A 65 8.59 -5.18 7.22
CA GLY A 65 9.92 -5.52 7.73
C GLY A 65 11.05 -4.97 6.84
N VAL A 66 10.94 -5.14 5.52
CA VAL A 66 11.90 -4.57 4.56
C VAL A 66 11.90 -3.03 4.67
N THR A 67 10.73 -2.41 4.74
CA THR A 67 10.64 -0.95 4.84
C THR A 67 11.22 -0.44 6.15
N ALA A 68 10.98 -1.11 7.27
CA ALA A 68 11.55 -0.80 8.58
C ALA A 68 13.08 -0.94 8.61
N ALA A 69 13.64 -1.94 7.90
CA ALA A 69 15.09 -2.09 7.81
C ALA A 69 15.78 -0.88 7.15
N LEU A 70 15.09 -0.17 6.26
CA LEU A 70 15.62 1.03 5.57
C LEU A 70 15.16 2.35 6.21
N GLY A 71 13.91 2.41 6.69
CA GLY A 71 13.28 3.62 7.25
C GLY A 71 13.31 3.72 8.78
N GLY A 72 13.79 2.68 9.47
CA GLY A 72 13.96 2.65 10.91
C GLY A 72 12.64 2.67 11.70
N GLY A 73 12.71 3.18 12.93
CA GLY A 73 11.61 3.19 13.89
C GLY A 73 10.30 3.81 13.38
N PRO A 74 10.31 4.96 12.69
CA PRO A 74 9.08 5.56 12.16
C PRO A 74 8.34 4.67 11.16
N SER A 75 9.07 4.04 10.24
CA SER A 75 8.48 3.08 9.28
C SER A 75 7.95 1.83 9.98
N LEU A 76 8.67 1.31 10.97
CA LEU A 76 8.15 0.19 11.77
C LEU A 76 6.87 0.59 12.51
N SER A 77 6.85 1.76 13.15
CA SER A 77 5.70 2.24 13.91
C SER A 77 4.46 2.34 13.04
N GLN A 78 4.54 3.01 11.88
CA GLN A 78 3.38 3.10 10.97
C GLN A 78 2.98 1.74 10.40
N GLY A 79 3.95 0.86 10.14
CA GLY A 79 3.66 -0.50 9.68
C GLY A 79 2.89 -1.33 10.70
N VAL A 80 3.25 -1.27 11.99
CA VAL A 80 2.57 -2.09 13.03
C VAL A 80 1.32 -1.42 13.60
N THR A 81 1.10 -0.14 13.35
CA THR A 81 -0.15 0.56 13.70
C THR A 81 -1.05 0.67 12.48
N LEU A 82 -0.87 1.72 11.68
CA LEU A 82 -1.80 2.12 10.63
C LEU A 82 -2.07 1.01 9.61
N VAL A 83 -1.05 0.26 9.16
CA VAL A 83 -1.28 -0.83 8.19
C VAL A 83 -2.09 -1.96 8.80
N LEU A 84 -1.75 -2.41 10.02
CA LEU A 84 -2.46 -3.50 10.68
C LEU A 84 -3.89 -3.10 11.07
N ASP A 85 -4.09 -1.87 11.54
CA ASP A 85 -5.42 -1.32 11.83
C ASP A 85 -6.27 -1.29 10.56
N CYS A 86 -5.72 -0.80 9.44
CA CYS A 86 -6.40 -0.83 8.14
C CYS A 86 -6.78 -2.25 7.72
N MET A 87 -5.88 -3.22 7.87
CA MET A 87 -6.16 -4.61 7.52
C MET A 87 -7.30 -5.19 8.36
N ASN A 88 -7.30 -4.93 9.67
CA ASN A 88 -8.34 -5.39 10.58
C ASN A 88 -9.70 -4.81 10.18
N GLU A 89 -9.79 -3.48 10.03
CA GLU A 89 -11.03 -2.80 9.65
C GLU A 89 -11.58 -3.30 8.30
N MET A 90 -10.71 -3.45 7.30
CA MET A 90 -11.11 -3.90 5.97
C MET A 90 -11.55 -5.37 5.94
N ASN A 91 -10.97 -6.23 6.79
CA ASN A 91 -11.42 -7.62 6.94
C ASN A 91 -12.76 -7.71 7.66
N HIS A 92 -13.04 -6.83 8.64
CA HIS A 92 -14.34 -6.76 9.30
C HIS A 92 -15.46 -6.26 8.39
N MET A 93 -15.18 -5.33 7.47
CA MET A 93 -16.18 -4.85 6.50
C MET A 93 -16.57 -5.87 5.42
N LYS A 94 -15.80 -6.95 5.24
CA LYS A 94 -16.07 -8.02 4.28
C LYS A 94 -16.98 -9.13 4.85
N GLN A 95 -17.28 -9.12 6.16
CA GLN A 95 -18.20 -10.03 6.84
C GLN A 95 -19.62 -9.47 6.87
#